data_AF-A0A524A426-F1
#
_entry.id   AF-A0A524A426-F1
#
_cell.length_a   1.000
_cell.length_b   1.000
_cell.length_c   1.000
_cell.angle_alpha   90.00
_cell.angle_beta   90.00
_cell.angle_gamma   90.00
#
_symmetry.space_group_name_H-M   'P 1'
#
loop_
_entity.id
_entity.type
_entity.pdbx_description
1 polymer ?
#
loop_
_entity_poly.entity_id
_entity_poly.type
_entity_poly.pdbx_seq_one_letter_code
_entity_poly.pdbx_strand_id
1 'polypeptide(L)'
;MQPDKKQEPKGRRKEQPRKEITIPLDDDLDRYFKFLEKIKLVKQKEDAALAALRIYKKLNMHDWLPYVYRSGNERLIILGQGMLHDIFTSLSEPGLYDIARMTALKRKVINPIDPDLDLKEPDNWDVIFNELENMGWGKFTRDGEEIMIEFLGVPIAFLKGYVETLFQVVFKIHQMRSGEVYVLSKEKDRTEIWR
;
A
#
# COMPACT_ATOMS: atom_id res chain seq x y z
N MET A 1 -54.34 30.20 8.77
CA MET A 1 -54.39 28.90 8.06
C MET A 1 -53.49 28.98 6.84
N GLN A 2 -52.25 28.51 6.96
CA GLN A 2 -51.34 28.33 5.83
C GLN A 2 -51.50 26.89 5.33
N PRO A 3 -51.60 26.65 4.01
CA PRO A 3 -51.73 25.29 3.49
C PRO A 3 -50.37 24.58 3.48
N ASP A 4 -50.40 23.34 3.96
CA ASP A 4 -49.31 22.37 4.01
C ASP A 4 -48.62 22.20 2.65
N LYS A 5 -47.32 22.48 2.60
CA LYS A 5 -46.44 22.10 1.49
C LYS A 5 -46.18 20.60 1.56
N LYS A 6 -46.88 19.83 0.72
CA LYS A 6 -46.53 18.44 0.42
C LYS A 6 -45.09 18.38 -0.10
N GLN A 7 -44.21 17.75 0.66
CA GLN A 7 -42.86 17.40 0.23
C GLN A 7 -42.95 16.29 -0.83
N GLU A 8 -42.44 16.57 -2.03
CA GLU A 8 -42.22 15.56 -3.06
C GLU A 8 -41.11 14.58 -2.64
N PRO A 9 -41.25 13.28 -2.93
CA PRO A 9 -40.25 12.30 -2.55
C PRO A 9 -38.97 12.48 -3.38
N LYS A 10 -37.85 12.67 -2.67
CA LYS A 10 -36.48 12.69 -3.19
C LYS A 10 -36.26 11.58 -4.22
N GLY A 11 -35.86 12.00 -5.42
CA GLY A 11 -35.57 11.13 -6.55
C GLY A 11 -34.65 9.97 -6.18
N ARG A 12 -35.11 8.76 -6.53
CA ARG A 12 -34.30 7.54 -6.53
C ARG A 12 -33.08 7.78 -7.42
N ARG A 13 -31.87 7.65 -6.85
CA ARG A 13 -30.63 7.55 -7.63
C ARG A 13 -30.84 6.41 -8.64
N LYS A 14 -30.78 6.73 -9.94
CA LYS A 14 -30.73 5.72 -11.00
C LYS A 14 -29.49 4.87 -10.76
N GLU A 15 -29.68 3.62 -10.37
CA GLU A 15 -28.62 2.61 -10.34
C GLU A 15 -28.07 2.48 -11.76
N GLN A 16 -26.78 2.75 -11.94
CA GLN A 16 -26.14 2.55 -13.23
C GLN A 16 -26.16 1.05 -13.56
N PRO A 17 -26.43 0.66 -14.82
CA PRO A 17 -26.49 -0.75 -15.20
C PRO A 17 -25.12 -1.41 -14.95
N ARG A 18 -25.13 -2.55 -14.25
CA ARG A 18 -23.95 -3.36 -14.03
C ARG A 18 -23.42 -3.79 -15.40
N LYS A 19 -22.15 -3.49 -15.68
CA LYS A 19 -21.46 -3.96 -16.90
C LYS A 19 -20.99 -5.39 -16.63
N GLU A 20 -21.49 -6.34 -17.42
CA GLU A 20 -21.14 -7.76 -17.31
C GLU A 20 -20.14 -8.15 -18.40
N ILE A 21 -19.10 -8.89 -18.01
CA ILE A 21 -18.13 -9.50 -18.92
C ILE A 21 -18.10 -10.99 -18.58
N THR A 22 -18.41 -11.85 -19.56
CA THR A 22 -18.39 -13.30 -19.40
C THR A 22 -17.20 -13.87 -20.16
N ILE A 23 -16.34 -14.62 -19.46
CA ILE A 23 -15.16 -15.25 -20.03
C ILE A 23 -15.19 -16.74 -19.65
N PRO A 24 -15.09 -17.67 -20.62
CA PRO A 24 -14.96 -19.09 -20.31
C PRO A 24 -13.62 -19.35 -19.60
N LEU A 25 -13.65 -20.09 -18.50
CA LEU A 25 -12.44 -20.58 -17.83
C LEU A 25 -11.96 -21.86 -18.49
N ASP A 26 -10.64 -22.03 -18.59
CA ASP A 26 -10.06 -23.31 -18.94
C ASP A 26 -10.22 -24.34 -17.80
N ASP A 27 -10.05 -25.62 -18.14
CA ASP A 27 -10.22 -26.72 -17.20
C ASP A 27 -9.24 -26.67 -16.02
N ASP A 28 -8.03 -26.14 -16.22
CA ASP A 28 -7.01 -26.07 -15.18
C ASP A 28 -7.35 -25.01 -14.13
N LEU A 29 -7.77 -23.82 -14.55
CA LEU A 29 -8.23 -22.75 -13.67
C LEU A 29 -9.51 -23.13 -12.94
N ASP A 30 -10.47 -23.77 -13.61
CA ASP A 30 -11.69 -24.26 -12.92
C ASP A 30 -11.36 -25.32 -11.87
N ARG A 31 -10.48 -26.28 -12.19
CA ARG A 31 -9.98 -27.27 -11.22
C ARG A 31 -9.28 -26.60 -10.04
N TYR A 32 -8.47 -25.59 -10.29
CA TYR A 32 -7.77 -24.84 -9.25
C TYR A 32 -8.74 -24.10 -8.32
N PHE A 33 -9.74 -23.39 -8.86
CA PHE A 33 -10.75 -22.74 -8.04
C PHE A 33 -11.55 -23.74 -7.20
N LYS A 34 -11.98 -24.87 -7.78
CA LYS A 34 -12.64 -25.96 -7.04
C LYS A 34 -11.76 -26.49 -5.90
N PHE A 35 -10.46 -26.62 -6.14
CA PHE A 35 -9.51 -27.03 -5.12
C PHE A 35 -9.47 -26.01 -3.97
N LEU A 36 -9.33 -24.72 -4.26
CA LEU A 36 -9.30 -23.65 -3.25
C LEU A 36 -10.58 -23.60 -2.40
N GLU A 37 -11.74 -23.79 -3.02
CA GLU A 37 -13.04 -23.90 -2.32
C GLU A 37 -13.07 -25.11 -1.39
N LYS A 38 -12.63 -26.28 -1.89
CA LYS A 38 -12.61 -27.52 -1.12
C LYS A 38 -11.77 -27.41 0.15
N ILE A 39 -10.64 -26.71 0.08
CA ILE A 39 -9.76 -26.47 1.24
C ILE A 39 -10.15 -25.22 2.05
N LYS A 40 -11.28 -24.58 1.73
CA LYS A 40 -11.85 -23.41 2.42
C LYS A 40 -10.93 -22.17 2.44
N LEU A 41 -10.01 -22.05 1.48
CA LEU A 41 -9.25 -20.82 1.28
C LEU A 41 -10.08 -19.73 0.60
N VAL A 42 -11.10 -20.12 -0.17
CA VAL A 42 -12.08 -19.21 -0.77
C VAL A 42 -13.50 -19.73 -0.51
N LYS A 43 -14.47 -18.82 -0.37
CA LYS A 43 -15.87 -19.19 -0.15
C LYS A 43 -16.56 -19.61 -1.45
N GLN A 44 -16.31 -18.86 -2.52
CA GLN A 44 -16.91 -19.01 -3.84
C GLN A 44 -15.89 -18.60 -4.92
N LYS A 45 -15.92 -19.23 -6.10
CA LYS A 45 -15.00 -18.93 -7.22
C LYS A 45 -15.12 -17.49 -7.71
N GLU A 46 -16.32 -16.93 -7.69
CA GLU A 46 -16.62 -15.57 -8.14
C GLU A 46 -15.89 -14.54 -7.28
N ASP A 47 -15.89 -14.73 -5.96
CA ASP A 47 -15.16 -13.87 -5.02
C ASP A 47 -13.64 -13.95 -5.27
N ALA A 48 -13.14 -15.16 -5.54
CA ALA A 48 -11.73 -15.39 -5.85
C ALA A 48 -11.31 -14.73 -7.16
N ALA A 49 -12.13 -14.85 -8.22
CA ALA A 49 -11.91 -14.21 -9.51
C ALA A 49 -11.95 -12.67 -9.38
N LEU A 50 -12.91 -12.12 -8.64
CA LEU A 50 -12.98 -10.68 -8.37
C LEU A 50 -11.77 -10.19 -7.58
N ALA A 51 -11.32 -10.95 -6.57
CA ALA A 51 -10.11 -10.63 -5.83
C ALA A 51 -8.87 -10.63 -6.74
N ALA A 52 -8.72 -11.64 -7.59
CA ALA A 52 -7.62 -11.72 -8.56
C ALA A 52 -7.62 -10.54 -9.53
N LEU A 53 -8.78 -10.14 -10.07
CA LEU A 53 -8.90 -8.96 -10.95
C LEU A 53 -8.59 -7.64 -10.23
N ARG A 54 -8.98 -7.53 -8.95
CA ARG A 54 -8.61 -6.38 -8.12
C ARG A 54 -7.10 -6.30 -7.91
N ILE A 55 -6.45 -7.44 -7.66
CA ILE A 55 -4.99 -7.53 -7.53
C ILE A 55 -4.31 -7.20 -8.87
N TYR A 56 -4.81 -7.75 -9.98
CA TYR A 56 -4.33 -7.47 -11.33
C TYR A 56 -4.30 -5.95 -11.61
N LYS A 57 -5.40 -5.27 -11.25
CA LYS A 57 -5.47 -3.80 -11.33
C LYS A 57 -4.51 -3.12 -10.36
N LYS A 58 -4.51 -3.52 -9.07
CA LYS A 58 -3.73 -2.89 -7.99
C LYS A 58 -2.23 -2.93 -8.27
N LEU A 59 -1.76 -3.99 -8.93
CA LEU A 59 -0.34 -4.22 -9.23
C LEU A 59 0.06 -3.85 -10.67
N ASN A 60 -0.84 -3.24 -11.45
CA ASN A 60 -0.63 -2.94 -12.88
C ASN A 60 -0.08 -4.14 -13.67
N MET A 61 -0.64 -5.34 -13.46
CA MET A 61 -0.13 -6.58 -14.05
C MET A 61 -0.18 -6.63 -15.58
N HIS A 62 -0.85 -5.67 -16.24
CA HIS A 62 -0.83 -5.50 -17.69
C HIS A 62 0.53 -5.03 -18.23
N ASP A 63 1.34 -4.40 -17.39
CA ASP A 63 2.70 -3.96 -17.73
C ASP A 63 3.77 -5.03 -17.43
N TRP A 64 3.34 -6.20 -16.92
CA TRP A 64 4.26 -7.26 -16.52
C TRP A 64 4.60 -8.12 -17.73
N LEU A 65 5.89 -8.43 -17.91
CA LEU A 65 6.33 -9.45 -18.84
C LEU A 65 6.38 -10.80 -18.09
N PRO A 66 6.14 -11.95 -18.77
CA PRO A 66 6.03 -13.27 -18.13
C PRO A 66 7.22 -13.72 -17.25
N TYR A 67 8.35 -13.00 -17.30
CA TYR A 67 9.58 -13.24 -16.55
C TYR A 67 10.21 -11.94 -16.01
N VAL A 68 9.56 -10.78 -16.22
CA VAL A 68 10.00 -9.48 -15.68
C VAL A 68 8.80 -8.76 -15.09
N TYR A 69 8.72 -8.77 -13.77
CA TYR A 69 7.77 -7.95 -13.04
C TYR A 69 8.20 -6.48 -13.12
N ARG A 70 7.28 -5.60 -13.49
CA ARG A 70 7.52 -4.16 -13.58
C ARG A 70 6.40 -3.37 -12.94
N SER A 71 6.75 -2.25 -12.31
CA SER A 71 5.80 -1.19 -11.95
C SER A 71 6.32 0.09 -12.58
N GLY A 72 5.69 0.54 -13.66
CA GLY A 72 6.23 1.59 -14.51
C GLY A 72 7.63 1.24 -15.04
N ASN A 73 8.62 2.11 -14.77
CA ASN A 73 10.00 1.93 -15.21
C ASN A 73 10.84 1.04 -14.29
N GLU A 74 10.30 0.64 -13.13
CA GLU A 74 11.03 -0.13 -12.11
C GLU A 74 10.83 -1.62 -12.30
N ARG A 75 11.93 -2.38 -12.23
CA ARG A 75 11.87 -3.84 -12.19
C ARG A 75 11.62 -4.30 -10.76
N LEU A 76 10.58 -5.09 -10.58
CA LEU A 76 10.25 -5.73 -9.32
C LEU A 76 10.88 -7.13 -9.26
N ILE A 77 11.35 -7.51 -8.08
CA ILE A 77 11.83 -8.85 -7.77
C ILE A 77 11.04 -9.33 -6.57
N ILE A 78 10.43 -10.52 -6.69
CA ILE A 78 9.75 -11.17 -5.59
C ILE A 78 10.82 -11.94 -4.81
N LEU A 79 11.07 -11.56 -3.56
CA LEU A 79 12.01 -12.21 -2.66
C LEU A 79 11.24 -12.88 -1.53
N GLY A 80 11.72 -14.05 -1.07
CA GLY A 80 11.17 -14.68 0.12
C GLY A 80 11.44 -13.83 1.36
N GLN A 81 10.44 -13.67 2.23
CA GLN A 81 10.53 -12.80 3.41
C GLN A 81 11.68 -13.19 4.35
N GLY A 82 11.97 -14.48 4.52
CA GLY A 82 13.13 -14.95 5.28
C GLY A 82 14.48 -14.49 4.70
N MET A 83 14.66 -14.54 3.38
CA MET A 83 15.89 -14.06 2.74
C MET A 83 16.08 -12.55 2.94
N LEU A 84 14.99 -11.79 2.81
CA LEU A 84 15.03 -10.35 3.03
C LEU A 84 15.34 -10.02 4.50
N HIS A 85 14.78 -10.80 5.43
CA HIS A 85 15.08 -10.69 6.86
C HIS A 85 16.55 -10.97 7.17
N ASP A 86 17.15 -12.01 6.59
CA ASP A 86 18.57 -12.34 6.77
C ASP A 86 19.49 -11.20 6.28
N ILE A 87 19.15 -10.57 5.15
CA ILE A 87 19.87 -9.39 4.65
C ILE A 87 19.75 -8.23 5.65
N PHE A 88 18.54 -7.95 6.13
CA PHE A 88 18.32 -6.83 7.03
C PHE A 88 18.98 -7.02 8.40
N THR A 89 18.99 -8.24 8.93
CA THR A 89 19.63 -8.55 10.22
C THR A 89 21.16 -8.51 10.15
N SER A 90 21.75 -8.57 8.96
CA SER A 90 23.19 -8.35 8.77
C SER A 90 23.61 -6.88 8.92
N LEU A 91 22.65 -5.95 8.99
CA LEU A 91 22.88 -4.50 9.07
C LEU A 91 22.51 -3.97 10.45
N SER A 92 23.23 -2.96 10.93
CA SER A 92 22.86 -2.23 12.15
C SER A 92 21.64 -1.34 11.90
N GLU A 93 20.88 -1.00 12.95
CA GLU A 93 19.73 -0.08 12.81
C GLU A 93 20.09 1.28 12.20
N PRO A 94 21.22 1.94 12.57
CA PRO A 94 21.65 3.16 11.88
C PRO A 94 21.94 2.92 10.39
N GLY A 95 22.56 1.78 10.06
CA GLY A 95 22.83 1.40 8.67
C GLY A 95 21.55 1.19 7.86
N LEU A 96 20.54 0.53 8.44
CA LEU A 96 19.22 0.36 7.83
C LEU A 96 18.54 1.71 7.59
N TYR A 97 18.60 2.61 8.56
CA TYR A 97 18.05 3.95 8.45
C TYR A 97 18.72 4.74 7.31
N ASP A 98 20.05 4.69 7.20
CA ASP A 98 20.79 5.41 6.17
C ASP A 98 20.55 4.86 4.76
N ILE A 99 20.47 3.54 4.61
CA ILE A 99 20.12 2.91 3.33
C ILE A 99 18.70 3.31 2.93
N ALA A 100 17.75 3.31 3.87
CA ALA A 100 16.38 3.74 3.60
C ALA A 100 16.30 5.21 3.18
N ARG A 101 17.05 6.09 3.86
CA ARG A 101 17.20 7.50 3.49
C ARG A 101 17.73 7.65 2.08
N MET A 102 18.82 6.97 1.72
CA MET A 102 19.38 7.00 0.36
C MET A 102 18.38 6.49 -0.68
N THR A 103 17.62 5.45 -0.35
CA THR A 103 16.58 4.88 -1.23
C THR A 103 15.45 5.88 -1.49
N ALA A 104 14.96 6.56 -0.44
CA ALA A 104 13.96 7.61 -0.56
C ALA A 104 14.47 8.81 -1.39
N LEU A 105 15.74 9.19 -1.25
CA LEU A 105 16.34 10.26 -2.06
C LEU A 105 16.47 9.88 -3.52
N LYS A 106 16.97 8.67 -3.79
CA LYS A 106 17.08 8.15 -5.15
C LYS A 106 15.71 8.14 -5.84
N ARG A 107 14.67 7.76 -5.11
CA ARG A 107 13.29 7.83 -5.59
C ARG A 107 12.87 9.23 -5.99
N LYS A 108 13.06 10.24 -5.10
CA LYS A 108 12.74 11.65 -5.41
C LYS A 108 13.40 12.16 -6.70
N VAL A 109 14.58 11.63 -7.04
CA VAL A 109 15.35 12.02 -8.24
C VAL A 109 14.92 11.24 -9.49
N ILE A 110 14.76 9.92 -9.40
CA ILE A 110 14.58 9.03 -10.56
C ILE A 110 13.10 8.87 -10.93
N ASN A 111 12.22 8.94 -9.94
CA ASN A 111 10.79 8.73 -10.09
C ASN A 111 10.07 9.70 -9.16
N PRO A 112 10.06 11.02 -9.50
CA PRO A 112 9.22 11.95 -8.76
C PRO A 112 7.80 11.43 -8.91
N ILE A 113 7.25 10.92 -7.80
CA ILE A 113 5.80 10.78 -7.67
C ILE A 113 5.24 12.11 -8.14
N ASP A 114 4.20 12.04 -8.98
CA ASP A 114 3.46 13.16 -9.56
C ASP A 114 4.11 14.51 -9.21
N PRO A 115 4.88 15.15 -10.11
CA PRO A 115 5.72 16.30 -9.79
C PRO A 115 5.03 17.43 -9.02
N ASP A 116 3.69 17.47 -9.07
CA ASP A 116 2.84 18.44 -8.38
C ASP A 116 2.46 18.02 -6.93
N LEU A 117 2.81 16.80 -6.49
CA LEU A 117 2.51 16.25 -5.16
C LEU A 117 3.58 16.64 -4.13
N ASP A 118 3.28 17.64 -3.30
CA ASP A 118 4.14 18.02 -2.19
C ASP A 118 3.98 17.07 -1.00
N LEU A 119 4.94 16.16 -0.83
CA LEU A 119 4.97 15.21 0.28
C LEU A 119 5.33 15.84 1.64
N LYS A 120 5.65 17.14 1.70
CA LYS A 120 5.77 17.85 2.98
C LYS A 120 4.40 18.11 3.62
N GLU A 121 3.36 18.20 2.80
CA GLU A 121 1.98 18.38 3.25
C GLU A 121 1.42 17.04 3.74
N PRO A 122 1.00 16.91 5.02
CA PRO A 122 0.52 15.65 5.59
C PRO A 122 -0.67 15.02 4.86
N ASP A 123 -1.50 15.83 4.22
CA ASP A 123 -2.66 15.36 3.45
C ASP A 123 -2.28 14.54 2.21
N ASN A 124 -1.02 14.65 1.76
CA ASN A 124 -0.49 13.89 0.64
C ASN A 124 0.18 12.57 1.06
N TRP A 125 0.38 12.33 2.36
CA TRP A 125 1.11 11.15 2.84
C TRP A 125 0.39 9.83 2.55
N ASP A 126 -0.94 9.86 2.52
CA ASP A 126 -1.76 8.67 2.25
C ASP A 126 -1.50 8.09 0.85
N VAL A 127 -1.00 8.90 -0.09
CA VAL A 127 -0.55 8.42 -1.41
C VAL A 127 0.64 7.47 -1.27
N ILE A 128 1.63 7.86 -0.46
CA ILE A 128 2.81 7.03 -0.16
C ILE A 128 2.39 5.77 0.58
N PHE A 129 1.56 5.91 1.61
CA PHE A 129 1.14 4.77 2.41
C PHE A 129 0.41 3.74 1.56
N ASN A 130 -0.55 4.15 0.73
CA ASN A 130 -1.23 3.25 -0.21
C ASN A 130 -0.24 2.51 -1.11
N GLU A 131 0.80 3.18 -1.61
CA GLU A 131 1.82 2.51 -2.42
C GLU A 131 2.64 1.50 -1.61
N LEU A 132 3.08 1.87 -0.40
CA LEU A 132 3.81 0.96 0.48
C LEU A 132 2.95 -0.27 0.85
N GLU A 133 1.64 -0.09 1.05
CA GLU A 133 0.69 -1.21 1.19
C GLU A 133 0.64 -2.08 -0.06
N ASN A 134 0.63 -1.49 -1.26
CA ASN A 134 0.64 -2.23 -2.52
C ASN A 134 1.93 -3.06 -2.67
N MET A 135 3.04 -2.56 -2.13
CA MET A 135 4.34 -3.26 -2.10
C MET A 135 4.45 -4.27 -0.95
N GLY A 136 3.45 -4.37 -0.07
CA GLY A 136 3.44 -5.31 1.05
C GLY A 136 4.35 -4.88 2.22
N TRP A 137 4.65 -3.60 2.37
CA TRP A 137 5.48 -3.11 3.48
C TRP A 137 4.74 -3.09 4.82
N GLY A 138 3.42 -3.11 4.79
CA GLY A 138 2.56 -3.11 5.96
C GLY A 138 1.18 -2.62 5.60
N LYS A 139 0.34 -2.45 6.62
CA LYS A 139 -0.93 -1.74 6.56
C LYS A 139 -0.81 -0.46 7.37
N PHE A 140 -1.21 0.66 6.81
CA PHE A 140 -1.04 1.98 7.38
C PHE A 140 -2.43 2.59 7.63
N THR A 141 -2.63 3.14 8.82
CA THR A 141 -3.85 3.86 9.18
C THR A 141 -3.47 5.17 9.84
N ARG A 142 -3.91 6.30 9.28
CA ARG A 142 -3.64 7.63 9.81
C ARG A 142 -4.82 8.11 10.65
N ASP A 143 -4.54 8.61 11.84
CA ASP A 143 -5.49 9.30 12.71
C ASP A 143 -4.86 10.62 13.19
N GLY A 144 -5.21 11.72 12.50
CA GLY A 144 -4.57 13.01 12.69
C GLY A 144 -3.08 12.99 12.36
N GLU A 145 -2.24 13.22 13.37
CA GLU A 145 -0.77 13.24 13.26
C GLU A 145 -0.11 11.90 13.62
N GLU A 146 -0.91 10.90 14.02
CA GLU A 146 -0.42 9.56 14.32
C GLU A 146 -0.65 8.63 13.14
N ILE A 147 0.33 7.77 12.88
CA ILE A 147 0.26 6.73 11.86
C ILE A 147 0.43 5.39 12.56
N MET A 148 -0.63 4.61 12.59
CA MET A 148 -0.62 3.24 13.05
C MET A 148 -0.21 2.31 11.91
N ILE A 149 0.64 1.35 12.23
CA ILE A 149 1.25 0.43 11.27
C ILE A 149 1.08 -0.98 11.78
N GLU A 150 0.46 -1.83 10.97
CA GLU A 150 0.21 -3.23 11.24
C GLU A 150 0.92 -4.10 10.18
N PHE A 151 1.25 -5.35 10.51
CA PHE A 151 1.82 -6.33 9.57
C PHE A 151 3.09 -5.84 8.86
N LEU A 152 3.96 -5.15 9.60
CA LEU A 152 5.16 -4.53 9.06
C LEU A 152 6.08 -5.57 8.39
N GLY A 153 6.30 -5.42 7.09
CA GLY A 153 7.09 -6.33 6.24
C GLY A 153 8.58 -5.99 6.14
N VAL A 154 9.00 -4.84 6.66
CA VAL A 154 10.40 -4.35 6.66
C VAL A 154 10.81 -3.92 8.08
N PRO A 155 12.10 -3.88 8.45
CA PRO A 155 12.50 -3.38 9.76
C PRO A 155 11.99 -1.96 10.02
N ILE A 156 11.53 -1.68 11.24
CA ILE A 156 10.96 -0.35 11.60
C ILE A 156 11.96 0.80 11.38
N ALA A 157 13.25 0.56 11.64
CA ALA A 157 14.31 1.53 11.38
C ALA A 157 14.43 1.90 9.88
N PHE A 158 14.25 0.91 8.99
CA PHE A 158 14.25 1.11 7.55
C PHE A 158 13.01 1.92 7.13
N LEU A 159 11.81 1.52 7.57
CA LEU A 159 10.60 2.29 7.27
C LEU A 159 10.72 3.74 7.74
N LYS A 160 11.16 3.96 9.00
CA LYS A 160 11.36 5.29 9.59
C LYS A 160 12.27 6.15 8.71
N GLY A 161 13.44 5.64 8.35
CA GLY A 161 14.39 6.37 7.50
C GLY A 161 13.82 6.73 6.13
N TYR A 162 13.02 5.83 5.56
CA TYR A 162 12.34 6.06 4.28
C TYR A 162 11.31 7.20 4.38
N VAL A 163 10.35 7.09 5.30
CA VAL A 163 9.22 8.03 5.40
C VAL A 163 9.64 9.40 5.93
N GLU A 164 10.55 9.47 6.91
CA GLU A 164 11.09 10.75 7.39
C GLU A 164 11.80 11.54 6.30
N THR A 165 12.46 10.84 5.39
CA THR A 165 13.16 11.45 4.26
C THR A 165 12.21 11.93 3.17
N LEU A 166 11.14 11.17 2.91
CA LEU A 166 10.10 11.59 1.97
C LEU A 166 9.33 12.80 2.49
N PHE A 167 8.87 12.73 3.73
CA PHE A 167 7.98 13.73 4.34
C PHE A 167 8.71 14.93 4.96
N GLN A 168 10.04 14.87 5.10
CA GLN A 168 10.84 15.90 5.78
C GLN A 168 10.38 16.17 7.22
N VAL A 169 10.03 15.11 7.94
CA VAL A 169 9.66 15.16 9.36
C VAL A 169 10.50 14.18 10.15
N VAL A 170 10.49 14.32 11.47
CA VAL A 170 11.02 13.35 12.41
C VAL A 170 9.83 12.72 13.14
N PHE A 171 9.79 11.40 13.14
CA PHE A 171 8.81 10.60 13.85
C PHE A 171 9.42 9.99 15.11
N LYS A 172 8.61 9.98 16.17
CA LYS A 172 8.81 9.13 17.33
C LYS A 172 8.09 7.81 17.12
N ILE A 173 8.73 6.70 17.48
CA ILE A 173 8.14 5.36 17.40
C ILE A 173 7.64 4.94 18.77
N HIS A 174 6.40 4.47 18.82
CA HIS A 174 5.81 3.77 19.94
C HIS A 174 5.44 2.35 19.50
N GLN A 175 6.03 1.34 20.14
CA GLN A 175 5.68 -0.07 19.90
C GLN A 175 4.62 -0.51 20.91
N MET A 176 3.52 -1.08 20.43
CA MET A 176 2.47 -1.62 21.30
C MET A 176 2.77 -3.06 21.72
N ARG A 177 2.17 -3.49 22.84
CA ARG A 177 2.55 -4.68 23.65
C ARG A 177 2.59 -6.05 22.94
N SER A 178 2.18 -6.17 21.68
CA SER A 178 2.32 -7.41 20.88
C SER A 178 3.49 -7.39 19.89
N GLY A 179 4.19 -6.26 19.72
CA GLY A 179 5.27 -6.11 18.74
C GLY A 179 4.82 -6.10 17.28
N GLU A 180 3.54 -6.34 17.01
CA GLU A 180 2.93 -6.39 15.67
C GLU A 180 2.40 -5.02 15.21
N VAL A 181 2.32 -4.05 16.13
CA VAL A 181 1.78 -2.72 15.88
C VAL A 181 2.77 -1.64 16.31
N TYR A 182 3.04 -0.73 15.38
CA TYR A 182 3.84 0.47 15.62
C TYR A 182 2.98 1.71 15.42
N VAL A 183 3.24 2.74 16.22
CA VAL A 183 2.67 4.06 16.03
C VAL A 183 3.82 5.04 15.79
N LEU A 184 3.77 5.74 14.66
CA LEU A 184 4.61 6.89 14.38
C LEU A 184 3.85 8.15 14.75
N SER A 185 4.41 8.97 15.62
CA SER A 185 3.89 10.31 15.93
C SER A 185 4.89 11.36 15.50
N LYS A 186 4.40 12.41 14.82
CA LYS A 186 5.26 13.51 14.37
C LYS A 186 5.86 14.21 15.59
N GLU A 187 7.18 14.31 15.64
CA GLU A 187 7.89 15.01 16.72
C GLU A 187 8.23 16.45 16.31
N LYS A 188 8.77 16.61 15.09
CA LYS A 188 9.15 17.92 14.54
C LYS A 188 9.31 17.85 13.03
N ASP A 189 9.28 19.01 12.39
CA ASP A 189 9.77 19.13 11.02
C ASP A 189 11.30 18.97 10.98
N ARG A 190 11.78 18.32 9.93
CA ARG A 190 13.21 18.13 9.73
C ARG A 190 13.76 19.37 9.04
N THR A 191 14.31 20.28 9.83
CA THR A 191 15.10 21.41 9.34
C THR A 191 16.52 20.95 9.05
N GLU A 192 16.83 20.48 7.83
CA GLU A 192 18.24 20.39 7.42
C GLU A 192 18.51 20.51 5.92
N ILE A 193 19.61 21.21 5.65
CA ILE A 193 20.19 21.65 4.38
C ILE A 193 21.13 20.53 3.89
N TRP A 194 20.85 20.01 2.71
CA TRP A 194 21.60 18.95 2.04
C TRP A 194 23.11 19.22 1.99
N ARG A 195 23.93 18.37 2.63
CA ARG A 195 25.37 18.24 2.37
C ARG A 195 25.72 16.78 2.15
#